data_AF-X8DMB6-F1
#
_entry.id   AF-X8DMB6-F1
#
_cell.length_a   1.000
_cell.length_b   1.000
_cell.length_c   1.000
_cell.angle_alpha   90.00
_cell.angle_beta   90.00
_cell.angle_gamma   90.00
#
_symmetry.space_group_name_H-M   'P 1'
#
loop_
_entity.id
_entity.type
_entity.pdbx_description
1 polymer ?
#
loop_
_entity_poly.entity_id
_entity_poly.type
_entity_poly.pdbx_seq_one_letter_code
_entity_poly.pdbx_strand_id
1 'polypeptide(L)'
;MDAVVHLAGASIAGRFTERHKAAVRDSRIEPTRRLAAAAATAENGPSVFVSASAIGYYGYDRGDTPLGEDSARGTGFLADVVADWEAATTPAADAGVRVVLVRTGIVQAARGAR
;
A
#
# COMPACT_ATOMS: atom_id res chain seq x y z
N MET A 1 9.16 -2.32 20.34
CA MET A 1 8.73 -1.47 19.21
C MET A 1 7.22 -1.51 19.22
N ASP A 2 6.53 -0.38 19.43
CA ASP A 2 5.07 -0.41 19.66
C ASP A 2 4.25 -0.45 18.37
N ALA A 3 4.82 0.06 17.27
CA ALA A 3 4.17 0.22 15.98
C ALA A 3 5.17 0.12 14.82
N VAL A 4 4.67 -0.27 13.64
CA VAL A 4 5.37 -0.13 12.36
C VAL A 4 4.55 0.79 11.46
N VAL A 5 5.22 1.73 10.78
CA VAL A 5 4.61 2.59 9.76
C VAL A 5 5.42 2.44 8.47
N HIS A 6 4.84 1.79 7.47
CA HIS A 6 5.51 1.50 6.20
C HIS A 6 5.04 2.44 5.09
N LEU A 7 5.91 3.37 4.71
CA LEU A 7 5.65 4.39 3.67
C LEU A 7 6.57 4.23 2.43
N ALA A 8 7.43 3.23 2.40
CA ALA A 8 8.43 3.11 1.35
C ALA A 8 7.80 2.65 0.03
N GLY A 9 8.32 3.19 -1.08
CA GLY A 9 7.94 2.79 -2.43
C GLY A 9 8.62 3.68 -3.46
N ALA A 10 8.93 3.13 -4.63
CA ALA A 10 9.45 3.92 -5.74
C ALA A 10 8.38 4.90 -6.24
N SER A 11 8.81 6.08 -6.71
CA SER A 11 7.90 7.06 -7.31
C SER A 11 7.10 6.45 -8.45
N ILE A 12 5.79 6.72 -8.49
CA ILE A 12 4.93 6.33 -9.61
C ILE A 12 5.15 7.23 -10.83
N ALA A 13 5.74 8.42 -10.64
CA ALA A 13 5.92 9.40 -11.70
C ALA A 13 6.87 8.85 -12.78
N GLY A 14 6.44 8.96 -14.04
CA GLY A 14 7.21 8.49 -15.20
C GLY A 14 6.34 7.78 -16.24
N ARG A 15 6.95 7.37 -17.34
CA ARG A 15 6.27 6.55 -18.36
C ARG A 15 6.10 5.12 -17.86
N PHE A 16 4.91 4.55 -18.04
CA PHE A 16 4.59 3.17 -17.68
C PHE A 16 5.16 2.16 -18.70
N THR A 17 6.48 2.13 -18.79
CA THR A 17 7.21 1.02 -19.42
C THR A 17 7.15 -0.22 -18.52
N GLU A 18 7.36 -1.40 -19.08
CA GLU A 18 7.37 -2.65 -18.30
C GLU A 18 8.38 -2.62 -17.15
N ARG A 19 9.57 -2.04 -17.39
CA ARG A 19 10.59 -1.84 -16.35
C ARG A 19 10.10 -0.93 -15.22
N HIS A 20 9.43 0.18 -15.53
CA HIS A 20 8.91 1.10 -14.52
C HIS A 20 7.75 0.49 -13.74
N LYS A 21 6.85 -0.22 -14.41
CA LYS A 21 5.77 -0.97 -13.78
C LYS A 21 6.31 -2.01 -12.79
N ALA A 22 7.30 -2.81 -13.20
CA ALA A 22 7.96 -3.76 -12.32
C ALA A 22 8.59 -3.06 -11.10
N ALA A 23 9.32 -1.97 -11.30
CA ALA A 23 9.91 -1.21 -10.19
C ALA A 23 8.85 -0.64 -9.22
N VAL A 24 7.74 -0.12 -9.73
CA VAL A 24 6.61 0.37 -8.92
C VAL A 24 6.02 -0.77 -8.08
N ARG A 25 5.83 -1.95 -8.67
CA ARG A 25 5.30 -3.14 -8.01
C ARG A 25 6.26 -3.69 -6.95
N ASP A 26 7.49 -3.97 -7.34
CA ASP A 26 8.49 -4.66 -6.52
C ASP A 26 8.94 -3.81 -5.34
N SER A 27 8.96 -2.48 -5.48
CA SER A 27 9.29 -1.57 -4.38
C SER A 27 8.24 -1.48 -3.27
N ARG A 28 7.05 -2.10 -3.46
CA ARG A 28 5.93 -2.05 -2.52
C ARG A 28 5.62 -3.43 -1.95
N ILE A 29 5.40 -4.42 -2.80
CA ILE A 29 4.83 -5.71 -2.38
C ILE A 29 5.84 -6.51 -1.56
N GLU A 30 7.02 -6.78 -2.10
CA GLU A 30 8.01 -7.62 -1.43
C GLU A 30 8.49 -7.01 -0.09
N PRO A 31 8.83 -5.71 -0.02
CA PRO A 31 9.19 -5.08 1.24
C PRO A 31 8.06 -5.12 2.27
N THR A 32 6.81 -4.86 1.86
CA THR A 32 5.65 -4.94 2.75
C THR A 32 5.48 -6.35 3.31
N ARG A 33 5.55 -7.37 2.45
CA ARG A 33 5.43 -8.78 2.87
C ARG A 33 6.49 -9.16 3.89
N ARG A 34 7.74 -8.75 3.67
CA ARG A 34 8.85 -9.02 4.59
C ARG A 34 8.67 -8.33 5.93
N LEU A 35 8.24 -7.06 5.93
CA LEU A 35 7.96 -6.32 7.16
C LEU A 35 6.77 -6.90 7.92
N ALA A 36 5.71 -7.31 7.22
CA ALA A 36 4.55 -7.95 7.82
C ALA A 36 4.92 -9.30 8.45
N ALA A 37 5.71 -10.13 7.76
CA ALA A 37 6.22 -11.39 8.29
C ALA A 37 7.12 -11.18 9.52
N ALA A 38 8.00 -10.18 9.49
CA ALA A 38 8.83 -9.84 10.65
C ALA A 38 8.00 -9.36 11.85
N ALA A 39 6.96 -8.55 11.60
CA ALA A 39 6.03 -8.11 12.64
C ALA A 39 5.26 -9.28 13.26
N ALA A 40 4.88 -10.26 12.44
CA ALA A 40 4.16 -11.47 12.86
C ALA A 40 4.97 -12.38 13.79
N THR A 41 6.29 -12.46 13.62
CA THR A 41 7.15 -13.38 14.37
C THR A 41 7.99 -12.72 15.47
N ALA A 42 7.89 -11.40 15.63
CA ALA A 42 8.70 -10.69 16.62
C ALA A 42 8.23 -10.95 18.06
N GLU A 43 9.13 -11.42 18.92
CA GLU A 43 8.91 -11.43 20.36
C GLU A 43 8.73 -10.00 20.87
N ASN A 44 7.64 -9.73 21.59
CA ASN A 44 7.21 -8.37 21.94
C ASN A 44 7.10 -7.43 20.71
N GLY A 45 6.53 -7.97 19.61
CA GLY A 45 6.30 -7.27 18.36
C GLY A 45 5.32 -6.10 18.45
N PRO A 46 5.15 -5.35 17.34
CA PRO A 46 4.30 -4.16 17.32
C PRO A 46 2.83 -4.52 17.53
N SER A 47 2.10 -3.65 18.23
CA SER A 47 0.65 -3.76 18.39
C SER A 47 -0.12 -3.36 17.12
N VAL A 48 0.51 -2.56 16.26
CA VAL A 48 -0.10 -2.02 15.04
C VAL A 48 0.90 -1.95 13.88
N PHE A 49 0.42 -2.29 12.70
CA PHE A 49 1.12 -2.15 11.43
C PHE A 49 0.32 -1.22 10.51
N VAL A 50 0.79 0.00 10.32
CA VAL A 50 0.20 0.96 9.39
C VAL A 50 0.95 0.87 8.06
N SER A 51 0.25 0.46 7.00
CA SER A 51 0.79 0.49 5.64
C SER A 51 0.21 1.66 4.87
N ALA A 52 1.06 2.36 4.14
CA ALA A 52 0.59 3.17 3.03
C ALA A 52 -0.13 2.27 2.00
N SER A 53 -1.08 2.89 1.32
CA SER A 53 -1.80 2.39 0.14
C SER A 53 -2.08 3.60 -0.76
N ALA A 54 -2.94 3.48 -1.77
CA ALA A 54 -3.32 4.59 -2.63
C ALA A 54 -4.77 4.49 -3.12
N ILE A 55 -5.38 5.64 -3.43
CA ILE A 55 -6.69 5.69 -4.11
C ILE A 55 -6.68 5.01 -5.49
N GLY A 56 -5.50 4.71 -6.03
CA GLY A 56 -5.34 3.87 -7.23
C GLY A 56 -5.99 2.48 -7.10
N TYR A 57 -6.29 2.01 -5.88
CA TYR A 57 -7.12 0.83 -5.61
C TYR A 57 -8.46 0.88 -6.38
N TYR A 58 -9.07 2.06 -6.44
CA TYR A 58 -10.40 2.23 -7.04
C TYR A 58 -10.38 2.30 -8.57
N GLY A 59 -9.20 2.23 -9.20
CA GLY A 59 -9.02 2.41 -10.64
C GLY A 59 -8.87 3.88 -11.05
N TYR A 60 -8.53 4.11 -12.33
CA TYR A 60 -8.30 5.45 -12.85
C TYR A 60 -9.59 6.19 -13.23
N ASP A 61 -10.68 5.47 -13.48
CA ASP A 61 -11.96 6.03 -13.89
C ASP A 61 -13.11 5.35 -13.14
N ARG A 62 -13.85 6.18 -12.39
CA ARG A 62 -15.07 5.82 -11.66
C ARG A 62 -16.19 6.84 -11.88
N GLY A 63 -16.01 7.74 -12.86
CA GLY A 63 -16.89 8.88 -13.10
C GLY A 63 -17.20 9.65 -11.83
N ASP A 64 -18.47 10.01 -11.66
CA ASP A 64 -18.99 10.78 -10.52
C ASP A 64 -19.38 9.90 -9.32
N THR A 65 -19.02 8.62 -9.31
CA THR A 65 -19.37 7.69 -8.24
C THR A 65 -18.64 8.08 -6.94
N PRO A 66 -19.33 8.37 -5.83
CA PRO A 66 -18.68 8.53 -4.54
C PRO A 66 -17.98 7.23 -4.11
N LEU A 67 -16.73 7.32 -3.67
CA LEU A 67 -15.92 6.17 -3.27
C LEU A 67 -15.62 6.23 -1.78
N GLY A 68 -15.91 5.14 -1.08
CA GLY A 68 -15.51 4.88 0.30
C GLY A 68 -14.67 3.61 0.41
N GLU A 69 -14.21 3.30 1.61
CA GLU A 69 -13.31 2.16 1.88
C GLU A 69 -13.92 0.80 1.52
N ASP A 70 -15.25 0.68 1.63
CA ASP A 70 -16.03 -0.51 1.25
C ASP A 70 -16.31 -0.61 -0.26
N SER A 71 -15.87 0.39 -1.05
CA SER A 71 -16.06 0.36 -2.50
C SER A 71 -15.20 -0.70 -3.15
N ALA A 72 -15.77 -1.37 -4.15
CA ALA A 72 -15.06 -2.39 -4.92
C ALA A 72 -13.79 -1.81 -5.59
N ARG A 73 -12.77 -2.67 -5.66
CA ARG A 73 -11.55 -2.45 -6.44
C ARG A 73 -11.90 -2.09 -7.87
N GLY A 74 -11.17 -1.13 -8.43
CA GLY A 74 -11.24 -0.82 -9.86
C GLY A 74 -10.45 -1.81 -10.71
N THR A 75 -10.13 -1.36 -11.93
CA THR A 75 -9.37 -2.15 -12.91
C THR A 75 -8.09 -1.42 -13.34
N GLY A 76 -7.20 -2.16 -13.98
CA GLY A 76 -5.97 -1.66 -14.53
C GLY A 76 -4.78 -1.77 -13.58
N PHE A 77 -3.60 -1.49 -14.13
CA PHE A 77 -2.31 -1.78 -13.51
C PHE A 77 -2.17 -1.24 -12.07
N LEU A 78 -2.56 0.01 -11.82
CA LEU A 78 -2.44 0.58 -10.48
C LEU A 78 -3.40 -0.06 -9.48
N ALA A 79 -4.61 -0.42 -9.91
CA ALA A 79 -5.55 -1.12 -9.06
C ALA A 79 -5.03 -2.53 -8.70
N ASP A 80 -4.35 -3.20 -9.62
CA ASP A 80 -3.73 -4.51 -9.37
C ASP A 80 -2.55 -4.37 -8.38
N VAL A 81 -1.65 -3.40 -8.61
CA VAL A 81 -0.52 -3.13 -7.71
C VAL A 81 -0.99 -2.80 -6.30
N VAL A 82 -2.00 -1.95 -6.14
CA VAL A 82 -2.46 -1.54 -4.81
C VAL A 82 -3.15 -2.70 -4.09
N ALA A 83 -3.93 -3.53 -4.78
CA ALA A 83 -4.54 -4.71 -4.17
C ALA A 83 -3.49 -5.73 -3.72
N ASP A 84 -2.50 -6.03 -4.56
CA ASP A 84 -1.38 -6.91 -4.18
C ASP A 84 -0.57 -6.33 -3.00
N TRP A 85 -0.39 -5.00 -2.98
CA TRP A 85 0.32 -4.30 -1.90
C TRP A 85 -0.44 -4.40 -0.57
N GLU A 86 -1.74 -4.16 -0.57
CA GLU A 86 -2.58 -4.33 0.62
C GLU A 86 -2.57 -5.79 1.11
N ALA A 87 -2.71 -6.76 0.19
CA ALA A 87 -2.65 -8.18 0.51
C ALA A 87 -1.28 -8.63 1.07
N ALA A 88 -0.19 -7.92 0.76
CA ALA A 88 1.12 -8.23 1.33
C ALA A 88 1.19 -8.04 2.85
N THR A 89 0.22 -7.36 3.46
CA THR A 89 0.14 -7.17 4.91
C THR A 89 -0.47 -8.37 5.66
N THR A 90 -1.07 -9.33 4.95
CA THR A 90 -1.75 -10.50 5.52
C THR A 90 -0.97 -11.23 6.61
N PRO A 91 0.36 -11.47 6.51
CA PRO A 91 1.09 -12.16 7.57
C PRO A 91 0.96 -11.48 8.95
N ALA A 92 0.95 -10.15 9.00
CA ALA A 92 0.78 -9.40 10.25
C ALA A 92 -0.66 -9.51 10.77
N ALA A 93 -1.65 -9.40 9.87
CA ALA A 93 -3.06 -9.53 10.23
C ALA A 93 -3.39 -10.93 10.77
N ASP A 94 -2.91 -11.98 10.12
CA ASP A 94 -3.12 -13.38 10.53
C ASP A 94 -2.48 -13.69 11.88
N ALA A 95 -1.39 -13.00 12.23
CA ALA A 95 -0.76 -13.08 13.55
C ALA A 95 -1.43 -12.23 14.63
N GLY A 96 -2.55 -11.55 14.31
CA GLY A 96 -3.31 -10.73 15.26
C GLY A 96 -2.77 -9.32 15.45
N VAL A 97 -1.79 -8.88 14.67
CA VAL A 97 -1.33 -7.48 14.69
C VAL A 97 -2.39 -6.62 14.02
N ARG A 98 -2.75 -5.48 14.64
CA ARG A 98 -3.73 -4.56 14.04
C ARG A 98 -3.17 -3.95 12.76
N VAL A 99 -3.72 -4.30 11.60
CA VAL A 99 -3.32 -3.70 10.31
C VAL A 99 -4.21 -2.51 9.97
N VAL A 100 -3.60 -1.42 9.51
CA VAL A 100 -4.29 -0.22 9.00
C VAL A 100 -3.75 0.10 7.61
N LEU A 101 -4.63 0.22 6.63
CA LEU A 101 -4.30 0.53 5.24
C LEU A 101 -4.73 1.97 4.91
N VAL A 102 -3.79 2.84 4.56
CA VAL A 102 -4.07 4.25 4.33
C VAL A 102 -4.05 4.55 2.82
N ARG A 103 -5.23 4.53 2.19
CA ARG A 103 -5.41 4.84 0.75
C ARG A 103 -5.28 6.34 0.49
N THR A 104 -4.03 6.80 0.39
CA THR A 104 -3.74 8.23 0.22
C THR A 104 -4.13 8.72 -1.17
N GLY A 105 -4.72 9.91 -1.23
CA GLY A 105 -4.97 10.66 -2.47
C GLY A 105 -3.72 11.42 -2.96
N ILE A 106 -3.93 12.53 -3.67
CA ILE A 106 -2.82 13.42 -4.05
C ILE A 106 -2.38 14.21 -2.81
N VAL A 107 -1.16 13.99 -2.34
CA VAL A 107 -0.57 14.77 -1.24
C VAL A 107 -0.11 16.12 -1.77
N GLN A 108 -0.65 17.20 -1.19
CA GLN A 108 -0.24 18.57 -1.51
C GLN A 108 0.60 19.13 -0.36
N ALA A 109 1.83 19.53 -0.67
CA ALA A 109 2.74 20.15 0.31
C ALA A 109 3.55 21.26 -0.36
N ALA A 110 3.76 22.38 0.34
CA ALA A 110 4.51 23.54 -0.17
C ALA A 110 5.95 23.20 -0.58
N ARG A 111 6.54 22.14 -0.01
CA ARG A 111 7.90 21.66 -0.31
C ARG A 111 7.93 20.41 -1.21
N GLY A 112 6.77 20.01 -1.76
CA GLY A 112 6.58 18.74 -2.45
C GLY A 112 6.50 17.54 -1.51
N ALA A 113 6.12 16.38 -2.07
CA ALA A 113 6.28 15.08 -1.43
C ALA A 113 7.60 14.49 -1.92
N ARG A 114 8.54 14.20 -1.02
CA ARG A 114 9.83 13.58 -1.34
C ARG A 114 9.82 12.12 -0.95
#